data_AF-A0A9P7X791-F1
#
_entry.id   AF-A0A9P7X791-F1
#
_cell.length_a   1.000
_cell.length_b   1.000
_cell.length_c   1.000
_cell.angle_alpha   90.00
_cell.angle_beta   90.00
_cell.angle_gamma   90.00
#
_symmetry.space_group_name_H-M   'P 1'
#
loop_
_entity.id
_entity.type
_entity.pdbx_description
1 polymer ?
#
loop_
_entity_poly.entity_id
_entity_poly.type
_entity_poly.pdbx_seq_one_letter_code
_entity_poly.pdbx_strand_id
1 'polypeptide(L)'
;MRLPVGFGGPEPEFHAAVEAIEAAAKRNNLSLFAFGLGPMLEPKARKGYTGLMISADFLALIAGQSGSLTTGRAVVQQLKEEKETKGVTAQDF
;
A
#
# COMPACT_ATOMS: atom_id res chain seq x y z
N MET A 1 2.70 19.34 -19.54
CA MET A 1 1.48 19.03 -18.75
C MET A 1 1.90 18.75 -17.32
N ARG A 2 1.38 19.52 -16.35
CA ARG A 2 1.70 19.39 -14.92
C ARG A 2 0.60 18.53 -14.30
N LEU A 3 0.84 17.23 -14.17
CA LEU A 3 -0.13 16.32 -13.54
C LEU A 3 -0.14 16.60 -12.03
N PRO A 4 -1.31 16.88 -11.41
CA PRO A 4 -1.40 17.08 -9.97
C PRO A 4 -1.14 15.74 -9.28
N VAL A 5 -0.05 15.67 -8.52
CA VAL A 5 0.36 14.51 -7.74
C VAL A 5 -0.51 14.46 -6.49
N GLY A 6 -1.55 13.62 -6.48
CA GLY A 6 -2.42 13.45 -5.33
C GLY A 6 -1.81 12.49 -4.30
N PHE A 7 -1.34 13.04 -3.17
CA PHE A 7 -0.95 12.27 -1.98
C PHE A 7 -2.12 12.22 -0.98
N GLY A 8 -2.64 11.02 -0.69
CA GLY A 8 -3.77 10.81 0.21
C GLY A 8 -3.44 11.04 1.70
N GLY A 9 -3.24 12.29 2.11
CA GLY A 9 -3.06 12.66 3.51
C GLY A 9 -4.40 12.79 4.27
N PRO A 10 -4.43 12.61 5.60
CA PRO A 10 -5.64 12.67 6.44
C PRO A 10 -6.15 14.11 6.69
N GLU A 11 -5.49 15.12 6.15
CA GLU A 11 -5.76 16.51 6.45
C GLU A 11 -7.10 16.97 5.85
N PRO A 12 -7.97 17.66 6.61
CA PRO A 12 -9.27 18.14 6.11
C PRO A 12 -9.16 19.01 4.85
N GLU A 13 -8.11 19.82 4.77
CA GLU A 13 -7.81 20.69 3.63
C GLU A 13 -7.52 19.88 2.36
N PHE A 14 -6.84 18.73 2.52
CA PHE A 14 -6.58 17.82 1.42
C PHE A 14 -7.87 17.20 0.89
N HIS A 15 -8.76 16.75 1.79
CA HIS A 15 -10.06 16.20 1.40
C HIS A 15 -10.92 17.23 0.65
N ALA A 16 -10.99 18.47 1.15
CA ALA A 16 -11.71 19.55 0.49
C ALA A 16 -11.14 19.85 -0.91
N ALA A 17 -9.81 19.83 -1.07
CA ALA A 17 -9.16 20.02 -2.37
C ALA A 17 -9.48 18.88 -3.34
N VAL A 18 -9.48 17.62 -2.87
CA VAL A 18 -9.83 16.45 -3.71
C VAL A 18 -11.29 16.53 -4.18
N GLU A 19 -12.22 16.86 -3.29
CA GLU A 19 -13.64 17.01 -3.66
C GLU A 19 -13.85 18.12 -4.69
N ALA A 20 -13.15 19.25 -4.55
CA ALA A 20 -13.21 20.34 -5.52
C ALA A 20 -12.69 19.89 -6.91
N ILE A 21 -11.61 19.10 -6.96
CA ILE A 21 -11.07 18.52 -8.20
C ILE A 21 -12.06 17.52 -8.80
N GLU A 22 -12.62 16.61 -8.01
CA GLU A 22 -13.62 15.63 -8.46
C GLU A 22 -14.86 16.31 -9.06
N ALA A 23 -15.37 17.36 -8.40
CA ALA A 23 -16.49 18.15 -8.88
C ALA A 23 -16.15 18.93 -10.16
N ALA A 24 -14.93 19.47 -10.27
CA ALA A 24 -14.48 20.15 -11.49
C ALA A 24 -14.33 19.17 -12.66
N ALA A 25 -13.77 17.98 -12.43
CA ALA A 25 -13.61 16.96 -13.47
C ALA A 25 -14.98 16.51 -14.00
N LYS A 26 -15.95 16.25 -13.11
CA LYS A 26 -17.31 15.89 -13.50
C LYS A 26 -17.99 16.98 -14.33
N ARG A 27 -17.88 18.25 -13.92
CA ARG A 27 -18.45 19.40 -14.66
C ARG A 27 -17.87 19.57 -16.05
N ASN A 28 -16.59 19.26 -16.22
CA ASN A 28 -15.87 19.43 -17.50
C ASN A 28 -15.75 18.12 -18.30
N ASN A 29 -16.42 17.05 -17.87
CA ASN A 29 -16.32 15.72 -18.48
C ASN A 29 -14.87 15.22 -18.65
N LEU A 30 -14.04 15.45 -17.64
CA LEU A 30 -12.64 15.04 -17.61
C LEU A 30 -12.48 13.70 -16.87
N SER A 31 -11.61 12.85 -17.39
CA SER A 31 -11.24 11.59 -16.73
C SER A 31 -10.38 11.84 -15.49
N LEU A 32 -10.70 11.13 -14.41
CA LEU A 32 -9.93 11.16 -13.17
C LEU A 32 -8.96 9.99 -13.10
N PHE A 33 -7.72 10.29 -12.72
CA PHE A 33 -6.67 9.31 -12.48
C PHE A 33 -6.17 9.44 -11.06
N ALA A 34 -5.94 8.32 -10.38
CA ALA A 34 -5.38 8.32 -9.04
C ALA A 34 -4.49 7.13 -8.76
N PHE A 35 -3.67 7.27 -7.73
CA PHE A 35 -3.08 6.14 -7.03
C PHE A 35 -4.09 5.57 -6.01
N GLY A 36 -4.17 4.25 -5.93
CA GLY A 36 -5.02 3.56 -4.97
C GLY A 36 -4.29 2.35 -4.41
N LEU A 37 -4.04 2.35 -3.10
CA LEU A 37 -3.49 1.19 -2.39
C LEU A 37 -4.60 0.42 -1.71
N GLY A 38 -4.69 -0.89 -2.00
CA GLY A 38 -5.55 -1.84 -1.31
C GLY A 38 -6.98 -1.31 -1.05
N PRO A 39 -7.38 -1.06 0.22
CA PRO A 39 -8.73 -0.61 0.59
C PRO A 39 -9.19 0.70 -0.06
N MET A 40 -8.27 1.54 -0.56
CA MET A 40 -8.62 2.80 -1.22
C MET A 40 -9.11 2.62 -2.66
N LEU A 41 -8.97 1.43 -3.26
CA LEU A 41 -9.35 1.17 -4.65
C LEU A 41 -10.86 1.23 -4.85
N GLU A 42 -11.61 0.54 -4.00
CA GLU A 42 -13.06 0.40 -4.17
C GLU A 42 -13.81 1.74 -4.04
N PRO A 43 -13.54 2.60 -3.03
CA PRO A 43 -14.15 3.92 -2.96
C PRO A 43 -13.83 4.80 -4.18
N LYS A 44 -12.61 4.72 -4.72
CA LYS A 44 -12.21 5.48 -5.92
C LYS A 44 -12.88 4.95 -7.19
N ALA A 45 -13.02 3.63 -7.33
CA ALA A 45 -13.77 3.04 -8.43
C ALA A 45 -15.23 3.50 -8.41
N ARG A 46 -15.88 3.49 -7.23
CA ARG A 46 -17.27 3.98 -7.06
C ARG A 46 -17.43 5.47 -7.39
N LYS A 47 -16.38 6.27 -7.19
CA LYS A 47 -16.35 7.70 -7.54
C LYS A 47 -16.14 7.98 -9.03
N GLY A 48 -15.97 6.94 -9.87
CA GLY A 48 -15.86 7.09 -11.32
C GLY A 48 -14.45 7.41 -11.82
N TYR A 49 -13.42 7.09 -11.04
CA TYR A 49 -12.04 7.20 -11.51
C TYR A 49 -11.82 6.25 -12.69
N THR A 50 -11.31 6.79 -13.80
CA THR A 50 -11.13 6.06 -15.06
C THR A 50 -9.82 5.28 -15.10
N GLY A 51 -8.83 5.70 -14.31
CA GLY A 51 -7.57 4.98 -14.16
C GLY A 51 -7.09 4.97 -12.71
N LEU A 52 -6.77 3.78 -12.22
CA LEU A 52 -6.22 3.57 -10.88
C LEU A 52 -4.85 2.90 -11.00
N MET A 53 -3.81 3.62 -10.57
CA MET A 53 -2.49 3.05 -10.38
C MET A 53 -2.49 2.31 -9.04
N ILE A 54 -2.36 0.98 -9.10
CA ILE A 54 -2.53 0.09 -7.94
C ILE A 54 -1.21 -0.31 -7.28
N SER A 55 -0.10 -0.08 -7.97
CA SER A 55 1.26 -0.40 -7.52
C SER A 55 2.22 0.66 -8.02
N ALA A 56 3.32 0.83 -7.29
CA ALA A 56 4.54 1.45 -7.78
C ALA A 56 5.66 0.43 -7.58
N ASP A 57 6.43 0.13 -8.62
CA ASP A 57 7.39 -0.98 -8.62
C ASP A 57 8.36 -0.94 -7.44
N PHE A 58 8.84 0.26 -7.08
CA PHE A 58 9.71 0.47 -5.93
C PHE A 58 9.01 0.20 -4.58
N LEU A 59 7.74 0.58 -4.42
CA LEU A 59 6.96 0.30 -3.21
C LEU A 59 6.68 -1.20 -3.10
N ALA A 60 6.31 -1.84 -4.21
CA ALA A 60 6.06 -3.28 -4.25
C ALA A 60 7.32 -4.08 -3.88
N LEU A 61 8.49 -3.65 -4.36
CA LEU A 61 9.77 -4.27 -4.04
C LEU A 61 10.14 -4.10 -2.56
N ILE A 62 10.03 -2.90 -2.01
CA ILE A 62 10.33 -2.64 -0.59
C ILE A 62 9.35 -3.38 0.33
N ALA A 63 8.05 -3.33 0.04
CA ALA A 63 7.03 -3.99 0.85
C ALA A 63 7.18 -5.53 0.79
N GLY A 64 7.43 -6.08 -0.41
CA GLY A 64 7.67 -7.51 -0.57
C GLY A 64 8.91 -7.99 0.17
N GLN A 65 10.03 -7.28 0.04
CA GLN A 65 11.28 -7.64 0.73
C GLN A 65 11.18 -7.49 2.25
N SER A 66 10.56 -6.43 2.75
CA SER A 66 10.41 -6.21 4.20
C SER A 66 9.48 -7.24 4.85
N GLY A 67 8.40 -7.63 4.18
CA GLY A 67 7.51 -8.71 4.63
C GLY A 67 8.24 -10.04 4.75
N SER A 68 8.90 -10.50 3.69
CA SER A 68 9.65 -11.77 3.69
C SER A 68 10.79 -11.78 4.72
N LEU A 69 11.52 -10.67 4.89
CA LEU A 69 12.57 -10.55 5.89
C LEU A 69 12.03 -10.60 7.32
N THR A 70 10.86 -10.00 7.57
CA THR A 70 10.21 -10.02 8.88
C THR A 70 9.77 -11.44 9.25
N THR A 71 9.12 -12.14 8.32
CA THR A 71 8.74 -13.56 8.50
C THR A 71 9.97 -14.44 8.72
N GLY A 72 11.01 -14.27 7.91
CA GLY A 72 12.25 -15.03 8.06
C GLY A 72 12.91 -14.83 9.43
N ARG A 73 12.98 -13.59 9.92
CA ARG A 73 13.49 -13.29 11.27
C ARG A 73 12.64 -13.91 12.36
N ALA A 74 11.32 -13.88 12.23
CA ALA A 74 10.40 -14.51 13.19
C ALA A 74 10.58 -16.03 13.27
N VAL A 75 10.74 -16.71 12.13
CA VAL A 75 11.00 -18.16 12.09
C VAL A 75 12.33 -18.50 12.74
N VAL A 76 13.40 -17.75 12.44
CA VAL A 76 14.72 -17.98 13.07
C VAL A 76 14.65 -17.76 14.59
N GLN A 77 13.89 -16.76 15.05
CA GLN A 77 13.70 -16.51 16.47
C GLN A 77 12.93 -17.66 17.15
N GLN A 78 11.87 -18.15 16.53
CA GLN A 78 11.12 -19.33 17.01
C GLN A 78 12.03 -20.56 17.12
N LEU A 79 12.85 -20.83 16.10
CA LEU A 79 13.79 -21.96 16.12
C LEU A 79 14.84 -21.84 17.24
N LYS A 80 15.30 -20.62 17.55
CA LYS A 80 16.21 -20.39 18.69
C LYS A 80 15.54 -20.69 20.03
N GLU A 81 14.32 -20.19 20.21
CA GLU A 81 13.54 -20.41 21.43
C GLU A 81 13.21 -21.89 21.63
N GLU A 82 12.86 -22.62 20.55
CA GLU A 82 12.65 -24.07 20.58
C GLU A 82 13.94 -24.83 20.94
N LYS A 83 15.09 -24.40 20.42
CA LYS A 83 16.39 -25.01 20.74
C LYS A 83 16.75 -24.83 22.21
N GLU A 84 16.50 -23.64 22.76
CA GLU A 84 16.78 -23.33 24.17
C GLU A 84 15.81 -24.05 25.14
N THR A 85 14.55 -24.20 24.76
CA THR A 85 13.53 -24.86 25.61
C THR A 85 13.53 -26.38 25.52
N LYS A 86 13.88 -26.97 24.36
CA LYS A 86 13.83 -28.43 24.14
C LYS A 86 15.20 -29.11 24.15
N GLY A 87 16.31 -28.36 24.17
CA GLY A 87 17.66 -28.92 24.20
C GLY A 87 18.03 -29.74 22.95
N VAL A 88 17.30 -29.57 21.84
CA VAL A 88 17.53 -30.31 20.59
C VAL A 88 18.82 -29.80 19.95
N THR A 89 19.75 -30.69 19.66
CA THR A 89 21.02 -30.33 19.03
C THR A 89 20.97 -30.58 17.54
N ALA A 90 21.86 -29.94 16.77
CA ALA A 90 21.93 -30.11 15.31
C ALA A 90 22.27 -31.55 14.84
N GLN A 91 22.42 -32.50 15.78
CA GLN A 91 22.63 -33.93 15.53
C GLN A 91 21.31 -34.72 15.44
N ASP A 92 20.16 -34.11 15.72
CA ASP A 92 18.85 -34.76 15.74
C ASP A 92 18.11 -34.71 14.38
N PHE A 93 18.78 -34.26 13.31
CA PHE A 93 18.30 -34.22 11.92
C PHE A 93 19.22 -35.02 11.00
#